data_AF-A0A0D7Q232-F1
#
_entry.id   AF-A0A0D7Q232-F1
#
_cell.length_a   1.000
_cell.length_b   1.000
_cell.length_c   1.000
_cell.angle_alpha   90.00
_cell.angle_beta   90.00
_cell.angle_gamma   90.00
#
_symmetry.space_group_name_H-M   'P 1'
#
loop_
_entity.id
_entity.type
_entity.pdbx_description
1 polymer ?
#
loop_
_entity_poly.entity_id
_entity_poly.type
_entity_poly.pdbx_seq_one_letter_code
_entity_poly.pdbx_strand_id
1 'polypeptide(L)'
;MSDVENGLYSIRIAMGDGSGAHASGVIILLDGRVFGGDSHFYYSGSYTFRNGKWRGELTTSQHTDAVGVTFLFGGREVTCGFTGTYGDGSATVDGTALVGKKSVPFRATLNLKAGLG
;
A
#
# COMPACT_ATOMS: atom_id res chain seq x y z
N MET A 1 -24.17 4.90 1.11
CA MET A 1 -22.80 5.17 0.62
C MET A 1 -21.97 3.99 1.07
N SER A 2 -21.47 3.17 0.15
CA SER A 2 -20.68 1.99 0.52
C SER A 2 -19.38 2.47 1.13
N ASP A 3 -19.24 2.30 2.45
CA ASP A 3 -17.95 2.43 3.12
C ASP A 3 -16.95 1.45 2.50
N VAL A 4 -15.66 1.73 2.68
CA VAL A 4 -14.61 0.77 2.32
C VAL A 4 -14.87 -0.52 3.09
N GLU A 5 -14.96 -1.65 2.40
CA GLU A 5 -15.31 -2.91 3.03
C GLU A 5 -14.16 -3.36 3.93
N ASN A 6 -14.46 -3.67 5.19
CA ASN A 6 -13.46 -4.25 6.07
C ASN A 6 -13.13 -5.65 5.54
N GLY A 7 -11.85 -5.97 5.40
CA GLY A 7 -11.49 -7.23 4.78
C GLY A 7 -10.01 -7.43 4.52
N LEU A 8 -9.71 -8.65 4.08
CA LEU A 8 -8.43 -9.04 3.50
C LEU A 8 -8.44 -8.77 2.00
N TYR A 9 -7.41 -8.05 1.54
CA TYR A 9 -7.22 -7.65 0.16
C TYR A 9 -5.87 -8.19 -0.35
N SER A 10 -5.82 -8.57 -1.62
CA SER A 10 -4.55 -8.64 -2.34
C SER A 10 -4.12 -7.24 -2.73
N ILE A 11 -2.82 -6.93 -2.61
CA ILE A 11 -2.24 -5.68 -3.10
C ILE A 11 -1.20 -5.98 -4.19
N ARG A 12 -1.22 -5.15 -5.24
CA ARG A 12 -0.13 -5.08 -6.24
C ARG A 12 0.34 -3.64 -6.35
N ILE A 13 1.65 -3.44 -6.31
CA ILE A 13 2.30 -2.12 -6.40
C ILE A 13 3.19 -2.11 -7.64
N ALA A 14 3.14 -1.02 -8.40
CA ALA A 14 4.05 -0.74 -9.50
C ALA A 14 4.77 0.59 -9.24
N MET A 15 6.10 0.57 -9.32
CA MET A 15 6.93 1.76 -9.13
C MET A 15 6.99 2.58 -10.43
N GLY A 16 6.78 3.89 -10.32
CA GLY A 16 6.76 4.83 -11.43
C GLY A 16 8.10 5.49 -11.73
N ASP A 17 9.21 4.95 -11.22
CA ASP A 17 10.58 5.44 -11.47
C ASP A 17 11.20 4.91 -12.77
N GLY A 18 10.42 4.17 -13.57
CA GLY A 18 10.88 3.56 -14.82
C GLY A 18 11.68 2.26 -14.64
N SER A 19 11.89 1.80 -13.41
CA SER A 19 12.63 0.55 -13.14
C SER A 19 11.86 -0.72 -13.52
N GLY A 20 10.52 -0.64 -13.65
CA GLY A 20 9.65 -1.80 -13.78
C GLY A 20 9.50 -2.61 -12.48
N ALA A 21 10.02 -2.11 -11.37
CA ALA A 21 9.89 -2.76 -10.06
C ALA A 21 8.43 -2.85 -9.64
N HIS A 22 8.08 -4.00 -9.10
CA HIS A 22 6.74 -4.31 -8.63
C HIS A 22 6.81 -5.12 -7.33
N ALA A 23 5.78 -4.97 -6.51
CA ALA A 23 5.58 -5.75 -5.30
C ALA A 23 4.16 -6.31 -5.26
N SER A 24 3.97 -7.43 -4.58
CA SER A 24 2.66 -8.03 -4.35
C SER A 24 2.62 -8.63 -2.95
N GLY A 25 1.47 -8.51 -2.31
CA GLY A 25 1.30 -8.93 -0.93
C GLY A 25 -0.17 -8.96 -0.53
N VAL A 26 -0.40 -8.90 0.77
CA VAL A 26 -1.74 -8.85 1.37
C VAL A 26 -1.86 -7.67 2.31
N ILE A 27 -3.08 -7.14 2.40
CA ILE A 27 -3.39 -6.01 3.27
C ILE A 27 -4.79 -6.16 3.84
N ILE A 28 -4.96 -5.78 5.09
CA ILE A 28 -6.21 -5.70 5.81
C ILE A 28 -6.60 -4.23 5.87
N LEU A 29 -7.82 -3.95 5.40
CA LEU A 29 -8.50 -2.69 5.65
C LEU A 29 -9.52 -2.94 6.76
N LEU A 30 -9.43 -2.15 7.82
CA LEU A 30 -10.31 -2.31 8.99
C LEU A 30 -10.53 -0.95 9.65
N ASP A 31 -11.74 -0.40 9.53
CA ASP A 31 -12.19 0.80 10.23
C ASP A 31 -11.21 1.99 10.09
N GLY A 32 -10.77 2.26 8.85
CA GLY A 32 -9.83 3.33 8.57
C GLY A 32 -8.37 3.00 8.93
N ARG A 33 -8.06 1.75 9.28
CA ARG A 33 -6.69 1.25 9.48
C ARG A 33 -6.23 0.41 8.31
N VAL A 34 -4.92 0.39 8.13
CA VAL A 34 -4.23 -0.41 7.12
C VAL A 34 -3.16 -1.24 7.82
N PHE A 35 -3.16 -2.56 7.61
CA PHE A 35 -2.11 -3.47 8.07
C PHE A 35 -1.81 -4.49 6.98
N GLY A 36 -0.56 -4.84 6.74
CA GLY A 36 -0.27 -5.84 5.72
C GLY A 36 1.21 -6.12 5.56
N GLY A 37 1.54 -6.77 4.47
CA GLY A 37 2.92 -7.04 4.12
C GLY A 37 3.07 -7.95 2.91
N ASP A 38 4.33 -8.21 2.62
CA ASP A 38 4.81 -9.18 1.66
C ASP A 38 5.92 -10.04 2.30
N SER A 39 6.68 -10.76 1.46
CA SER A 39 7.76 -11.64 1.93
C SER A 39 8.91 -10.92 2.64
N HIS A 40 9.04 -9.61 2.52
CA HIS A 40 10.16 -8.83 3.06
C HIS A 40 9.74 -7.63 3.91
N PHE A 41 8.57 -7.05 3.62
CA PHE A 41 8.08 -5.83 4.23
C PHE A 41 6.76 -6.02 4.94
N TYR A 42 6.53 -5.24 5.98
CA TYR A 42 5.22 -5.02 6.56
C TYR A 42 4.79 -3.57 6.32
N TYR A 43 3.48 -3.38 6.25
CA TYR A 43 2.86 -2.08 6.04
C TYR A 43 1.89 -1.78 7.18
N SER A 44 1.89 -0.54 7.64
CA SER A 44 0.93 -0.05 8.62
C SER A 44 0.51 1.37 8.30
N GLY A 45 -0.74 1.72 8.52
CA GLY A 45 -1.22 3.05 8.15
C GLY A 45 -2.65 3.32 8.53
N SER A 46 -3.18 4.40 7.96
CA SER A 46 -4.58 4.78 8.11
C SER A 46 -5.14 5.38 6.84
N TYR A 47 -6.45 5.31 6.68
CA TYR A 47 -7.16 5.89 5.57
C TYR A 47 -8.47 6.55 5.99
N THR A 48 -8.94 7.44 5.14
CA THR A 48 -10.28 8.01 5.17
C THR A 48 -10.93 7.78 3.82
N PHE A 49 -12.25 7.59 3.83
CA PHE A 49 -13.06 7.50 2.62
C PHE A 49 -14.22 8.47 2.71
N ARG A 50 -14.27 9.45 1.80
CA ARG A 50 -15.36 10.43 1.74
C ARG A 50 -15.65 10.78 0.28
N ASN A 51 -16.92 10.76 -0.10
CA ASN A 51 -17.38 11.15 -1.45
C ASN A 51 -16.64 10.42 -2.59
N GLY A 52 -16.44 9.11 -2.46
CA GLY A 52 -15.73 8.30 -3.47
C GLY A 52 -14.20 8.47 -3.48
N LYS A 53 -13.66 9.34 -2.64
CA LYS A 53 -12.22 9.58 -2.52
C LYS A 53 -11.65 8.82 -1.35
N TRP A 54 -10.65 7.99 -1.65
CA TRP A 54 -9.85 7.26 -0.69
C TRP A 54 -8.52 7.99 -0.50
N ARG A 55 -8.13 8.28 0.74
CA ARG A 55 -6.86 8.97 1.04
C ARG A 55 -6.28 8.43 2.34
N GLY A 56 -4.96 8.39 2.43
CA GLY A 56 -4.32 7.90 3.63
C GLY A 56 -2.81 8.02 3.61
N GLU A 57 -2.22 7.44 4.63
CA GLU A 57 -0.79 7.32 4.80
C GLU A 57 -0.45 5.87 5.08
N LEU A 58 0.67 5.40 4.53
CA LEU A 58 1.18 4.05 4.69
C LEU A 58 2.67 4.14 5.03
N THR A 59 3.06 3.50 6.12
CA THR A 59 4.45 3.28 6.48
C THR A 59 4.84 1.86 6.10
N THR A 60 5.96 1.73 5.40
CA THR A 60 6.56 0.46 4.98
C THR A 60 7.87 0.26 5.72
N SER A 61 8.01 -0.89 6.36
CA SER A 61 9.22 -1.26 7.10
C SER A 61 9.61 -2.71 6.79
N GLN A 62 10.91 -2.98 6.79
CA GLN A 62 11.44 -4.30 6.46
C GLN A 62 11.43 -5.20 7.70
N HIS A 63 10.95 -6.45 7.56
CA HIS A 63 11.00 -7.46 8.63
C HIS A 63 11.95 -8.63 8.31
N THR A 64 12.26 -8.86 7.03
CA THR A 64 13.14 -9.94 6.60
C THR A 64 14.25 -9.38 5.73
N ASP A 65 15.50 -9.72 6.06
CA ASP A 65 16.66 -9.41 5.23
C ASP A 65 16.65 -10.19 3.91
N ALA A 66 17.02 -9.54 2.81
CA ALA A 66 17.32 -10.25 1.56
C ALA A 66 18.80 -10.11 1.24
N VAL A 67 19.56 -11.17 1.52
CA VAL A 67 20.98 -11.24 1.22
C VAL A 67 21.17 -11.18 -0.30
N GLY A 68 21.95 -10.21 -0.78
CA GLY A 68 22.27 -10.05 -2.21
C GLY A 68 21.22 -9.32 -3.05
N VAL A 69 20.14 -8.79 -2.44
CA VAL A 69 19.13 -7.98 -3.12
C VAL A 69 19.18 -6.54 -2.61
N THR A 70 19.42 -5.58 -3.50
CA THR A 70 19.30 -4.16 -3.17
C THR A 70 17.84 -3.74 -3.28
N PHE A 71 17.12 -3.70 -2.16
CA PHE A 71 15.79 -3.13 -2.15
C PHE A 71 15.84 -1.61 -2.31
N LEU A 72 14.86 -1.05 -3.04
CA LEU A 72 14.71 0.41 -3.23
C LEU A 72 14.72 1.18 -1.89
N PHE A 73 14.22 0.56 -0.82
CA PHE A 73 14.13 1.17 0.51
C PHE A 73 15.29 0.82 1.46
N GLY A 74 16.20 -0.10 1.08
CA GLY A 74 17.45 -0.37 1.81
C GLY A 74 17.34 -0.49 3.33
N GLY A 75 16.35 -1.22 3.86
CA GLY A 75 16.14 -1.38 5.30
C GLY A 75 15.55 -0.18 6.04
N ARG A 76 15.09 0.86 5.32
CA ARG A 76 14.57 2.09 5.93
C ARG A 76 13.05 2.06 6.00
N GLU A 77 12.54 2.59 7.10
CA GLU A 77 11.14 2.95 7.23
C GLU A 77 10.81 4.08 6.26
N VAL A 78 9.76 3.88 5.45
CA VAL A 78 9.30 4.86 4.47
C VAL A 78 7.82 5.07 4.64
N THR A 79 7.45 6.32 4.95
CA THR A 79 6.05 6.76 4.98
C THR A 79 5.70 7.42 3.65
N CYS A 80 4.58 7.00 3.08
CA CYS A 80 4.02 7.57 1.86
C CYS A 80 2.57 7.98 2.06
N GLY A 81 2.22 9.15 1.52
CA GLY A 81 0.83 9.54 1.35
C GLY A 81 0.27 8.96 0.05
N PHE A 82 -1.01 8.60 0.05
CA PHE A 82 -1.70 8.12 -1.14
C PHE A 82 -3.10 8.73 -1.28
N THR A 83 -3.55 8.80 -2.52
CA THR A 83 -4.93 9.16 -2.87
C THR A 83 -5.45 8.25 -3.97
N GLY A 84 -6.75 8.02 -4.00
CA GLY A 84 -7.35 7.10 -4.94
C GLY A 84 -8.86 7.05 -4.86
N THR A 85 -9.40 6.00 -5.46
CA THR A 85 -10.82 5.68 -5.48
C THR A 85 -11.04 4.28 -4.92
N TYR A 86 -12.25 4.04 -4.43
CA TYR A 86 -12.71 2.74 -3.99
C TYR A 86 -14.11 2.47 -4.55
N GLY A 87 -14.35 1.26 -5.02
CA GLY A 87 -15.62 0.78 -5.53
C GLY A 87 -15.57 -0.71 -5.84
N ASP A 88 -16.69 -1.41 -5.66
CA ASP A 88 -16.87 -2.81 -6.03
C ASP A 88 -15.78 -3.76 -5.49
N GLY A 89 -15.41 -3.58 -4.22
CA GLY A 89 -14.37 -4.39 -3.56
C GLY A 89 -12.96 -4.13 -4.08
N SER A 90 -12.74 -3.05 -4.83
CA SER A 90 -11.45 -2.68 -5.40
C SER A 90 -11.06 -1.25 -5.05
N ALA A 91 -9.77 -1.02 -4.90
CA ALA A 91 -9.21 0.30 -4.67
C ALA A 91 -8.02 0.53 -5.60
N THR A 92 -7.93 1.71 -6.20
CA THR A 92 -6.77 2.13 -7.00
C THR A 92 -6.21 3.42 -6.42
N VAL A 93 -4.92 3.42 -6.10
CA VAL A 93 -4.23 4.57 -5.51
C VAL A 93 -2.98 4.95 -6.26
N ASP A 94 -2.75 6.26 -6.29
CA ASP A 94 -1.48 6.85 -6.62
C ASP A 94 -0.88 7.47 -5.35
N GLY A 95 0.41 7.25 -5.14
CA GLY A 95 1.14 7.77 -3.99
C GLY A 95 2.58 8.13 -4.35
N THR A 96 3.25 8.80 -3.42
CA THR A 96 4.68 9.13 -3.54
C THR A 96 5.42 8.67 -2.29
N ALA A 97 6.38 7.77 -2.47
CA ALA A 97 7.27 7.32 -1.42
C ALA A 97 8.50 8.23 -1.34
N LEU A 98 8.87 8.66 -0.13
CA LEU A 98 10.06 9.47 0.11
C LEU A 98 11.21 8.57 0.59
N VAL A 99 12.19 8.35 -0.28
CA VAL A 99 13.36 7.51 -0.01
C VAL A 99 14.59 8.39 0.10
N GLY A 100 14.89 8.82 1.33
CA GLY A 100 15.94 9.81 1.57
C GLY A 100 15.61 11.14 0.88
N LYS A 101 16.35 11.49 -0.19
CA LYS A 101 16.13 12.71 -0.99
C LYS A 101 15.34 12.46 -2.29
N LYS A 102 14.94 11.22 -2.57
CA LYS A 102 14.23 10.86 -3.81
C LYS A 102 12.75 10.67 -3.53
N SER A 103 11.93 11.31 -4.35
CA SER A 103 10.48 11.05 -4.42
C SER A 103 10.23 10.02 -5.50
N VAL A 104 9.64 8.90 -5.12
CA VAL A 104 9.33 7.80 -6.05
C VAL A 104 7.82 7.64 -6.14
N PRO A 105 7.20 7.96 -7.30
CA PRO A 105 5.78 7.71 -7.49
C PRO A 105 5.52 6.21 -7.55
N PHE A 106 4.37 5.79 -7.08
CA PHE A 106 3.90 4.41 -7.24
C PHE A 106 2.39 4.42 -7.47
N ARG A 107 1.93 3.34 -8.09
CA ARG A 107 0.51 3.00 -8.18
C ARG A 107 0.27 1.67 -7.48
N ALA A 108 -0.80 1.59 -6.70
CA ALA A 108 -1.23 0.33 -6.10
C ALA A 108 -2.69 0.02 -6.41
N THR A 109 -2.99 -1.27 -6.56
CA THR A 109 -4.34 -1.79 -6.71
C THR A 109 -4.61 -2.80 -5.61
N LEU A 110 -5.72 -2.62 -4.91
CA LEU A 110 -6.23 -3.53 -3.89
C LEU A 110 -7.48 -4.23 -4.45
N ASN A 111 -7.61 -5.52 -4.18
CA ASN A 111 -8.81 -6.29 -4.53
C ASN A 111 -9.20 -7.18 -3.36
N LEU A 112 -10.46 -7.07 -2.93
CA LEU A 112 -11.02 -7.84 -1.83
C LEU A 112 -10.91 -9.34 -2.11
N LYS A 113 -10.53 -10.09 -1.08
CA LYS A 113 -10.43 -11.55 -1.09
C LYS A 113 -11.35 -12.19 -0.06
N ALA A 114 -11.51 -11.56 1.10
CA ALA A 114 -12.45 -11.99 2.13
C ALA A 114 -12.89 -10.80 2.98
N GLY A 115 -14.20 -10.64 3.21
CA GLY A 115 -14.74 -9.63 4.12
C GLY A 115 -14.51 -10.00 5.59
N LEU A 116 -14.32 -8.99 6.43
CA LEU A 116 -14.36 -9.06 7.88
C LEU A 116 -15.74 -8.53 8.31
N GLY A 117 -16.65 -9.44 8.62
CA GLY A 117 -18.04 -9.12 8.99
C GLY A 117 -18.19 -8.36 10.29
#